data_AF-A0A967WVE2-F1
#
_entry.id   AF-A0A967WVE2-F1
#
_cell.length_a   1.000
_cell.length_b   1.000
_cell.length_c   1.000
_cell.angle_alpha   90.00
_cell.angle_beta   90.00
_cell.angle_gamma   90.00
#
_symmetry.space_group_name_H-M   'P 1'
#
loop_
_entity.id
_entity.type
_entity.pdbx_description
1 polymer ?
#
loop_
_entity_poly.entity_id
_entity_poly.type
_entity_poly.pdbx_seq_one_letter_code
_entity_poly.pdbx_strand_id
1 'polypeptide(L)'
;PNPFAMLAFFAIALVSWLSARSLGRALKDLRTINRELDQRVEERTREVAEALSKNRAVLQGIADGVVVFDEGGRAIVVNPAIADLVGRPADEVVGCDIDTLLDNGVEPDDRELVAA
;
A
#
# COMPACT_ATOMS: atom_id res chain seq x y z
N PRO A 1 2.53 -69.43 -15.48
CA PRO A 1 2.47 -67.96 -15.24
C PRO A 1 3.41 -67.23 -16.21
N ASN A 2 2.91 -66.23 -16.96
CA ASN A 2 3.72 -65.53 -17.97
C ASN A 2 4.62 -64.48 -17.31
N PRO A 3 5.96 -64.61 -17.37
CA PRO A 3 6.88 -63.68 -16.71
C PRO A 3 6.76 -62.24 -17.23
N PHE A 4 6.42 -62.07 -18.52
CA PHE A 4 6.18 -60.77 -19.14
C PHE A 4 4.99 -60.01 -18.55
N ALA A 5 3.91 -60.71 -18.20
CA ALA A 5 2.73 -60.07 -17.61
C ALA A 5 3.00 -59.57 -16.20
N MET A 6 3.79 -60.30 -15.41
CA MET A 6 4.24 -59.84 -14.09
C MET A 6 5.11 -58.59 -14.21
N LEU A 7 6.09 -58.59 -15.13
CA LEU A 7 6.95 -57.42 -15.35
C LEU A 7 6.14 -56.18 -15.77
N ALA A 8 5.16 -56.32 -16.65
CA ALA A 8 4.28 -55.23 -17.06
C ALA A 8 3.45 -54.69 -15.88
N PHE A 9 2.91 -55.58 -15.05
CA PHE A 9 2.18 -55.19 -13.84
C PHE A 9 3.08 -54.43 -12.85
N PHE A 10 4.30 -54.94 -12.60
CA PHE A 10 5.28 -54.27 -11.74
C PHE A 10 5.70 -52.90 -12.29
N ALA A 11 5.87 -52.77 -13.60
CA ALA A 11 6.19 -51.49 -14.22
C ALA A 11 5.08 -50.45 -14.02
N ILE A 12 3.81 -50.82 -14.25
CA ILE A 12 2.67 -49.92 -14.03
C ILE A 12 2.52 -49.58 -12.55
N ALA A 13 2.64 -50.57 -11.66
CA ALA A 13 2.58 -50.35 -10.23
C ALA A 13 3.69 -49.42 -9.74
N LEU A 14 4.90 -49.56 -10.27
CA LEU A 14 6.04 -48.70 -9.95
C LEU A 14 5.82 -47.26 -10.41
N VAL A 15 5.36 -47.07 -11.65
CA VAL A 15 5.04 -45.74 -12.20
C VAL A 15 3.91 -45.10 -11.41
N SER A 16 2.83 -45.84 -11.17
CA SER A 16 1.68 -45.38 -10.38
C SER A 16 2.11 -44.96 -8.97
N TRP A 17 2.96 -45.76 -8.31
CA TRP A 17 3.50 -45.44 -6.99
C TRP A 17 4.40 -44.20 -7.00
N LEU A 18 5.29 -44.09 -7.98
CA LEU A 18 6.18 -42.94 -8.13
C LEU A 18 5.39 -41.65 -8.39
N SER A 19 4.37 -41.71 -9.25
CA SER A 19 3.46 -40.60 -9.55
C SER A 19 2.61 -40.20 -8.34
N ALA A 20 2.08 -41.16 -7.59
CA ALA A 20 1.34 -40.87 -6.36
C ALA A 20 2.25 -40.16 -5.33
N ARG A 21 3.51 -40.60 -5.24
CA ARG A 21 4.50 -40.00 -4.34
C ARG A 21 4.93 -38.59 -4.77
N SER A 22 5.10 -38.33 -6.07
CA SER A 22 5.48 -37.00 -6.56
C SER A 22 4.34 -35.99 -6.40
N LEU A 23 3.09 -36.41 -6.65
CA LEU A 23 1.91 -35.55 -6.48
C LEU A 23 1.73 -35.13 -5.01
N GLY A 24 1.93 -36.06 -4.07
CA GLY A 24 1.85 -35.75 -2.65
C GLY A 24 2.87 -34.70 -2.19
N ARG A 25 4.08 -34.70 -2.78
CA ARG A 25 5.10 -33.69 -2.51
C ARG A 25 4.70 -32.32 -3.09
N ALA A 26 4.31 -32.29 -4.36
CA ALA A 26 3.92 -31.04 -5.03
C ALA A 26 2.74 -30.34 -4.33
N LEU A 27 1.73 -31.11 -3.88
CA LEU A 27 0.61 -30.56 -3.11
C LEU A 27 1.05 -29.99 -1.76
N LYS A 28 2.02 -30.63 -1.09
CA LYS A 28 2.54 -30.15 0.19
C LYS A 28 3.36 -28.87 0.03
N ASP A 29 4.18 -28.81 -1.02
CA ASP A 29 4.99 -27.64 -1.33
C ASP A 29 4.10 -26.45 -1.70
N LEU A 30 3.09 -26.68 -2.54
CA LEU A 30 2.11 -25.65 -2.92
C LEU A 30 1.33 -25.11 -1.73
N ARG A 31 0.95 -25.98 -0.78
CA ARG A 31 0.31 -25.55 0.47
C ARG A 31 1.24 -24.74 1.36
N THR A 32 2.51 -25.12 1.45
CA THR A 32 3.52 -24.39 2.24
C THR A 32 3.73 -23.00 1.65
N ILE A 33 3.93 -22.92 0.34
CA ILE A 33 4.12 -21.65 -0.37
C ILE A 33 2.90 -20.74 -0.23
N ASN A 34 1.67 -21.27 -0.39
CA ASN A 34 0.47 -20.44 -0.19
C ASN A 34 0.40 -19.86 1.22
N ARG A 35 0.64 -20.67 2.26
CA ARG A 35 0.64 -20.18 3.64
C ARG A 35 1.70 -19.10 3.88
N GLU A 36 2.89 -19.28 3.32
CA GLU A 36 3.96 -18.30 3.45
C GLU A 36 3.65 -17.01 2.69
N LEU A 37 3.03 -17.11 1.50
CA LEU A 37 2.56 -15.94 0.75
C LEU A 37 1.46 -15.20 1.52
N ASP A 38 0.48 -15.90 2.06
CA ASP A 38 -0.61 -15.31 2.84
C ASP A 38 -0.05 -14.55 4.05
N GLN A 39 0.91 -15.14 4.78
CA GLN A 39 1.59 -14.48 5.90
C GLN A 39 2.34 -13.22 5.47
N ARG A 40 3.12 -13.30 4.38
CA ARG A 40 3.85 -12.14 3.86
C ARG A 40 2.90 -11.03 3.42
N VAL A 41 1.77 -11.36 2.80
CA VAL A 41 0.76 -10.38 2.41
C VAL A 41 0.20 -9.68 3.65
N GLU A 42 -0.19 -10.44 4.67
CA GLU A 42 -0.74 -9.88 5.91
C GLU A 42 0.27 -8.96 6.62
N GLU A 43 1.53 -9.38 6.73
CA GLU A 43 2.61 -8.57 7.30
C GLU A 43 2.80 -7.26 6.54
N ARG A 44 2.90 -7.31 5.21
CA ARG A 44 3.08 -6.11 4.38
C ARG A 44 1.87 -5.19 4.43
N THR A 45 0.66 -5.74 4.43
CA THR A 45 -0.57 -4.94 4.59
C THR A 45 -0.58 -4.23 5.94
N ARG A 46 -0.17 -4.91 7.00
CA ARG A 46 -0.06 -4.31 8.34
C ARG A 46 1.00 -3.22 8.41
N GLU A 47 2.19 -3.45 7.86
CA GLU A 47 3.26 -2.45 7.78
C GLU A 47 2.79 -1.17 7.06
N VAL A 48 2.11 -1.32 5.93
CA VAL A 48 1.56 -0.20 5.15
C VAL A 48 0.50 0.55 5.97
N ALA A 49 -0.41 -0.16 6.64
CA ALA A 49 -1.44 0.46 7.47
C ALA A 49 -0.85 1.23 8.66
N GLU A 50 0.16 0.66 9.32
CA GLU A 50 0.87 1.31 10.43
C GLU A 50 1.65 2.55 9.95
N ALA A 51 2.32 2.48 8.80
CA ALA A 51 3.03 3.62 8.21
C ALA A 51 2.05 4.75 7.83
N LEU A 52 0.91 4.41 7.23
CA LEU A 52 -0.14 5.39 6.89
C LEU A 52 -0.71 6.05 8.15
N SER A 53 -0.98 5.25 9.19
CA SER A 53 -1.47 5.78 10.47
C SER A 53 -0.47 6.71 11.14
N LYS A 54 0.83 6.36 11.13
CA LYS A 54 1.89 7.23 11.65
C LYS A 54 1.99 8.52 10.86
N ASN A 55 1.96 8.44 9.53
CA ASN A 55 2.03 9.61 8.67
C ASN A 55 0.85 10.57 8.93
N ARG A 56 -0.38 10.04 9.03
CA ARG A 56 -1.56 10.82 9.41
C ARG A 56 -1.44 11.46 10.80
N ALA A 57 -0.96 10.72 11.79
CA ALA A 57 -0.79 11.25 13.15
C ALA A 57 0.29 12.34 13.22
N VAL A 58 1.38 12.19 12.46
CA VAL A 58 2.42 13.23 12.36
C VAL A 58 1.85 14.48 11.68
N LEU A 59 1.17 14.34 10.54
CA LEU A 59 0.52 15.47 9.89
C LEU A 59 -0.46 16.15 10.85
N GLN A 60 -1.37 15.41 11.47
CA GLN A 60 -2.35 15.95 12.44
C GLN A 60 -1.72 16.61 13.68
N GLY A 61 -0.52 16.18 14.08
CA GLY A 61 0.19 16.70 15.25
C GLY A 61 1.07 17.92 14.96
N ILE A 62 1.38 18.20 13.70
CA ILE A 62 2.14 19.41 13.32
C ILE A 62 1.18 20.61 13.44
N ALA A 63 1.57 21.57 14.28
CA ALA A 63 0.83 22.81 14.50
C ALA A 63 0.97 23.80 13.31
N ASP A 64 1.97 23.61 12.45
CA ASP A 64 2.08 24.34 11.19
C ASP A 64 1.05 23.78 10.18
N GLY A 65 0.24 24.68 9.62
CA GLY A 65 -0.70 24.35 8.56
C GLY A 65 0.04 23.85 7.32
N VAL A 66 -0.26 22.63 6.89
CA VAL A 66 0.29 22.04 5.66
C VAL A 66 -0.79 22.00 4.59
N VAL A 67 -0.47 22.55 3.42
CA VAL A 67 -1.30 22.47 2.21
C VAL A 67 -0.45 21.93 1.07
N VAL A 68 -0.98 20.95 0.34
CA VAL A 68 -0.38 20.42 -0.89
C VAL A 68 -1.23 20.86 -2.06
N PHE A 69 -0.61 21.44 -3.08
CA PHE A 69 -1.26 21.91 -4.31
C PHE A 69 -1.01 20.98 -5.49
N ASP A 70 -1.94 20.95 -6.45
CA ASP A 70 -1.74 20.33 -7.77
C ASP A 70 -0.95 21.25 -8.72
N GLU A 71 -0.60 20.76 -9.91
CA GLU A 71 0.11 21.53 -10.95
C GLU A 71 -0.65 22.79 -11.40
N GLY A 72 -1.96 22.87 -11.12
CA GLY A 72 -2.81 24.02 -11.41
C GLY A 72 -3.04 24.93 -10.21
N GLY A 73 -2.29 24.77 -9.11
CA GLY A 73 -2.37 25.62 -7.93
C GLY A 73 -3.56 25.34 -7.01
N ARG A 74 -4.28 24.22 -7.19
CA ARG A 74 -5.43 23.87 -6.33
C ARG A 74 -5.04 22.98 -5.17
N ALA A 75 -5.50 23.30 -3.97
CA ALA A 75 -5.24 22.52 -2.76
C ALA A 75 -5.87 21.12 -2.84
N ILE A 76 -5.06 20.06 -2.77
CA ILE A 76 -5.50 18.65 -2.84
C ILE A 76 -5.42 17.93 -1.48
N VAL A 77 -4.53 18.37 -0.60
CA VAL A 77 -4.38 17.81 0.75
C VAL A 77 -4.17 18.96 1.72
N VAL A 78 -4.91 18.93 2.83
CA VAL A 78 -4.81 19.93 3.90
C VAL A 78 -4.75 19.24 5.25
N ASN A 79 -3.95 19.78 6.16
CA ASN A 79 -3.92 19.37 7.56
C ASN A 79 -4.92 20.20 8.38
N PRO A 80 -5.65 19.64 9.37
CA PRO A 80 -6.55 20.41 10.25
C PRO A 80 -5.98 21.69 10.86
N ALA A 81 -4.68 21.75 11.13
CA ALA A 81 -4.01 22.96 11.63
C ALA A 81 -4.13 24.18 10.70
N ILE A 82 -4.45 23.97 9.40
CA ILE A 82 -4.69 25.07 8.46
C ILE A 82 -5.92 25.90 8.85
N ALA A 83 -6.88 25.29 9.55
CA ALA A 83 -8.12 25.98 9.90
C ALA A 83 -7.89 27.12 10.89
N ASP A 84 -6.96 26.90 11.83
CA ASP A 84 -6.56 27.91 12.80
C ASP A 84 -5.66 28.98 12.17
N LEU A 85 -4.88 28.63 11.15
CA LEU A 85 -3.93 29.52 10.46
C LEU A 85 -4.60 30.45 9.44
N VAL A 86 -5.54 29.91 8.66
CA VAL A 86 -6.25 30.64 7.57
C VAL A 86 -7.60 31.19 8.06
N GLY A 87 -8.09 30.74 9.22
CA GLY A 87 -9.38 31.16 9.77
C GLY A 87 -10.59 30.60 9.02
N ARG A 88 -10.40 29.56 8.21
CA ARG A 88 -11.43 28.89 7.40
C ARG A 88 -11.35 27.39 7.63
N PRO A 89 -12.48 26.67 7.70
CA PRO A 89 -12.45 25.24 7.98
C PRO A 89 -11.75 24.48 6.84
N ALA A 90 -11.04 23.40 7.18
CA ALA A 90 -10.12 22.72 6.26
C ALA A 90 -10.81 22.19 5.00
N ASP A 91 -12.08 21.78 5.10
CA ASP A 91 -12.92 21.35 3.99
C ASP A 91 -13.21 22.45 2.96
N GLU A 92 -13.27 23.71 3.38
CA GLU A 92 -13.37 24.85 2.47
C GLU A 92 -12.04 25.23 1.82
N VAL A 93 -10.91 24.85 2.43
CA VAL A 93 -9.57 25.11 1.90
C VAL A 93 -9.23 24.13 0.78
N VAL A 94 -9.72 22.89 0.84
CA VAL A 94 -9.57 21.92 -0.25
C VAL A 94 -10.22 22.43 -1.52
N GLY A 95 -9.47 22.45 -2.62
CA GLY A 95 -9.90 22.95 -3.93
C GLY A 95 -9.76 24.46 -4.11
N CYS A 96 -9.39 25.22 -3.08
CA CYS A 96 -9.04 26.64 -3.24
C CYS A 96 -7.73 26.77 -4.02
N ASP A 97 -7.63 27.87 -4.77
CA ASP A 97 -6.43 28.28 -5.48
C ASP A 97 -5.41 28.87 -4.50
N ILE A 98 -4.11 28.62 -4.75
CA ILE A 98 -3.00 29.11 -3.94
C ILE A 98 -3.00 30.64 -3.83
N ASP A 99 -3.33 31.37 -4.89
CA ASP A 99 -3.33 32.83 -4.89
C ASP A 99 -4.40 33.37 -3.92
N THR A 100 -5.56 32.72 -3.91
CA THR A 100 -6.67 33.08 -3.01
C THR A 100 -6.35 32.80 -1.54
N LEU A 101 -5.51 31.79 -1.28
CA LEU A 101 -5.07 31.46 0.09
C LEU A 101 -3.97 32.40 0.58
N LEU A 102 -3.04 32.82 -0.29
CA LEU A 102 -1.93 33.72 0.06
C LEU A 102 -2.38 35.17 0.28
N ASP A 103 -3.49 35.61 -0.33
CA ASP A 103 -3.98 36.99 -0.22
C ASP A 103 -4.46 37.39 1.19
N ASN A 104 -4.74 36.43 2.08
CA ASN A 104 -5.32 36.71 3.40
C ASN A 104 -4.30 36.81 4.56
N GLY A 105 -3.00 36.64 4.34
CA GLY A 105 -2.06 36.68 5.46
C GLY A 105 -0.56 36.61 5.17
N VAL A 106 -0.12 36.63 3.91
CA VAL A 106 1.30 36.55 3.56
C VAL A 106 1.85 37.93 3.20
N GLU A 107 2.90 38.34 3.91
CA GLU A 107 3.62 39.59 3.66
C GLU A 107 4.20 39.56 2.23
N PRO A 108 4.18 40.68 1.47
CA PRO A 108 4.45 40.66 0.03
C PRO A 108 5.80 40.02 -0.37
N ASP A 109 6.81 40.09 0.50
CA ASP A 109 8.16 39.55 0.28
C ASP A 109 8.21 38.01 0.31
N ASP A 110 7.30 37.34 1.04
CA ASP A 110 7.31 35.88 1.18
C ASP A 110 6.59 35.17 0.01
N ARG A 111 5.90 35.93 -0.86
CA ARG A 111 5.19 35.39 -2.03
C ARG A 111 6.14 34.81 -3.09
N GLU A 112 7.37 35.31 -3.16
CA GLU A 112 8.37 34.89 -4.16
C GLU A 112 8.96 33.50 -3.87
N LEU A 113 8.98 33.07 -2.60
CA LEU A 113 9.51 31.78 -2.16
C LEU A 113 8.58 30.60 -2.44
N VAL A 114 7.28 30.85 -2.63
CA VAL A 114 6.25 29.81 -2.84
C VAL A 114 6.00 29.55 -4.34
N ALA A 115 6.39 30.48 -5.21
CA ALA A 115 6.16 30.41 -6.67
C ALA A 115 7.35 29.82 -7.48
N ALA A 116 8.41 29.35 -6.82
CA ALA A 116 9.62 28.77 -7.42
C ALA A 116 9.62 27.23 -7.35
#